data_AF-A0A835SIS1-F1
#
_entry.id   AF-A0A835SIS1-F1
#
_cell.length_a   1.000
_cell.length_b   1.000
_cell.length_c   1.000
_cell.angle_alpha   90.00
_cell.angle_beta   90.00
_cell.angle_gamma   90.00
#
_symmetry.space_group_name_H-M   'P 1'
#
loop_
_entity.id
_entity.type
_entity.pdbx_description
1 polymer ?
#
loop_
_entity_poly.entity_id
_entity_poly.type
_entity_poly.pdbx_seq_one_letter_code
_entity_poly.pdbx_strand_id
1 'polypeptide(L)'
;MSWKNVSPKFNKNNLKLHKRRGISTVVGGLFFLILLTTGFSAFYVALDVQIDTVEAQRKVSSSVIDKTQEKFVVSMSVDSNNLLGINVKNQGSNPVEISNIWIINKSQINEPAKNFDINYEDAFIPSGYGSQILEKTPLYMNSIFGTDYDVKVVSTLGTIHKAVLEISNANILKSELFTIPPDVRTGENVTIAFRVTNTGDFPLTNVQPFHEPSLESPGGAVVASTFVSSIPVELGPSETVIFTWHHTVQGIKGLKVTFTNYATATDPNFPTSTIQSNTATDKITLREDETSGSGETIVLTEDLFSKPEIFMIKPAPFGDAPAASSDTGLWGLNIVNPTPANMNVTKLTISLLSPRSNLADQMFIGTGGGACGAIGISPPTLGAWSCPSENQLMWKSDIAKVIPPFGVYSFLALAEPGKLGAGTTDLEAIIAHGSVFTNVGEFGKSGYGSSMRNADDAIVNVYMSDVADTLDPNLINASMLQIFPLEIKTFHITIADFSFNGNDRVSAGARLIINVPKNFTDVTIISANDFDWPIEKKTFADGSTQLIGTLSIDLDDIARSITFSAKAPDISTPKLYVMHVLANGKTANNFDIGPLAEIVLQVKP
;
A
#
# COMPACT_ATOMS: atom_id res chain seq x y z
N MET A 1 16.40 93.27 -66.31
CA MET A 1 16.88 92.00 -66.89
C MET A 1 18.02 91.48 -66.02
N SER A 2 17.99 90.19 -65.64
CA SER A 2 19.17 89.35 -65.35
C SER A 2 20.07 89.61 -64.11
N TRP A 3 20.35 88.51 -63.39
CA TRP A 3 21.60 88.08 -62.73
C TRP A 3 22.60 89.10 -62.10
N LYS A 4 22.97 88.89 -60.82
CA LYS A 4 24.32 88.44 -60.37
C LYS A 4 24.53 88.47 -58.84
N ASN A 5 25.42 87.57 -58.40
CA ASN A 5 26.02 87.32 -57.08
C ASN A 5 26.38 88.53 -56.20
N VAL A 6 26.44 88.33 -54.87
CA VAL A 6 27.61 88.53 -53.96
C VAL A 6 27.25 88.24 -52.47
N SER A 7 28.23 87.70 -51.74
CA SER A 7 28.34 87.25 -50.33
C SER A 7 27.95 88.22 -49.19
N PRO A 8 28.00 87.75 -47.92
CA PRO A 8 28.78 88.49 -46.93
C PRO A 8 29.76 87.65 -46.08
N LYS A 9 30.89 88.29 -45.77
CA LYS A 9 31.98 87.86 -44.88
C LYS A 9 31.53 87.87 -43.41
N PHE A 10 32.00 86.92 -42.61
CA PHE A 10 32.03 87.07 -41.15
C PHE A 10 33.44 87.30 -40.62
N ASN A 11 33.55 88.39 -39.86
CA ASN A 11 34.75 88.92 -39.21
C ASN A 11 34.91 88.32 -37.81
N LYS A 12 36.17 88.23 -37.37
CA LYS A 12 36.61 87.85 -36.03
C LYS A 12 36.03 88.81 -34.97
N ASN A 13 35.68 88.29 -33.79
CA ASN A 13 36.37 88.62 -32.53
C ASN A 13 35.69 88.09 -31.26
N ASN A 14 36.55 87.53 -30.39
CA ASN A 14 36.49 87.58 -28.92
C ASN A 14 35.31 86.97 -28.17
N LEU A 15 35.54 85.76 -27.64
CA LEU A 15 35.07 85.40 -26.30
C LEU A 15 36.17 84.62 -25.56
N LYS A 16 36.84 85.33 -24.66
CA LYS A 16 37.67 84.77 -23.58
C LYS A 16 36.78 83.87 -22.70
N LEU A 17 37.03 82.57 -22.68
CA LEU A 17 36.49 81.66 -21.65
C LEU A 17 37.55 80.65 -21.21
N HIS A 18 38.19 81.01 -20.09
CA HIS A 18 38.68 80.15 -19.01
C HIS A 18 39.55 78.92 -19.33
N LYS A 19 40.86 79.15 -19.20
CA LYS A 19 41.98 78.19 -19.17
C LYS A 19 42.02 77.34 -17.87
N ARG A 20 40.89 76.84 -17.36
CA ARG A 20 40.79 75.98 -16.14
C ARG A 20 39.87 74.75 -16.28
N ARG A 21 39.34 74.46 -17.47
CA ARG A 21 38.47 73.27 -17.67
C ARG A 21 39.22 71.97 -17.99
N GLY A 22 40.50 72.03 -18.39
CA GLY A 22 41.29 70.84 -18.72
C GLY A 22 41.80 70.07 -17.49
N ILE A 23 42.09 70.73 -16.37
CA ILE A 23 42.62 70.05 -15.18
C ILE A 23 41.49 69.27 -14.48
N SER A 24 40.27 69.81 -14.43
CA SER A 24 39.13 69.12 -13.82
C SER A 24 38.68 67.89 -14.62
N THR A 25 38.79 67.91 -15.95
CA THR A 25 38.48 66.74 -16.79
C THR A 25 39.58 65.68 -16.73
N VAL A 26 40.86 66.09 -16.63
CA VAL A 26 41.98 65.15 -16.43
C VAL A 26 41.92 64.51 -15.05
N VAL A 27 41.68 65.29 -13.99
CA VAL A 27 41.54 64.77 -12.62
C VAL A 27 40.30 63.89 -12.50
N GLY A 28 39.15 64.31 -13.04
CA GLY A 28 37.94 63.49 -13.06
C GLY A 28 38.11 62.19 -13.86
N GLY A 29 38.80 62.24 -15.00
CA GLY A 29 39.14 61.05 -15.79
C GLY A 29 40.10 60.10 -15.05
N LEU A 30 41.07 60.63 -14.30
CA LEU A 30 41.99 59.83 -13.50
C LEU A 30 41.28 59.14 -12.32
N PHE A 31 40.41 59.87 -11.62
CA PHE A 31 39.58 59.30 -10.56
C PHE A 31 38.62 58.24 -11.10
N PHE A 32 38.00 58.49 -12.26
CA PHE A 32 37.13 57.52 -12.92
C PHE A 32 37.90 56.26 -13.33
N LEU A 33 39.11 56.39 -13.89
CA LEU A 33 39.95 55.26 -14.23
C LEU A 33 40.33 54.43 -12.99
N ILE A 34 40.72 55.09 -11.89
CA ILE A 34 41.05 54.40 -10.63
C ILE A 34 39.82 53.67 -10.07
N LEU A 35 38.65 54.30 -10.06
CA LEU A 35 37.40 53.66 -9.63
C LEU A 35 37.00 52.50 -10.52
N LEU A 36 37.16 52.64 -11.83
CA LEU A 36 36.83 51.60 -12.81
C LEU A 36 37.79 50.40 -12.68
N THR A 37 39.10 50.64 -12.55
CA THR A 37 40.07 49.58 -12.31
C THR A 37 39.81 48.88 -10.97
N THR A 38 39.52 49.64 -9.90
CA THR A 38 39.19 49.07 -8.59
C THR A 38 37.89 48.25 -8.65
N GLY A 39 36.87 48.75 -9.36
CA GLY A 39 35.61 48.04 -9.59
C GLY A 39 35.79 46.75 -10.38
N PHE A 40 36.59 46.77 -11.44
CA PHE A 40 36.93 45.57 -12.22
C PHE A 40 37.76 44.57 -11.42
N SER A 41 38.71 45.02 -10.58
CA SER A 41 39.46 44.13 -9.69
C SER A 41 38.57 43.47 -8.64
N ALA A 42 37.66 44.23 -8.02
CA ALA A 42 36.69 43.68 -7.07
C ALA A 42 35.73 42.69 -7.76
N PHE A 43 35.29 42.99 -8.97
CA PHE A 43 34.47 42.10 -9.78
C PHE A 43 35.21 40.82 -10.18
N TYR A 44 36.50 40.91 -10.53
CA TYR A 44 37.34 39.75 -10.83
C TYR A 44 37.47 38.83 -9.62
N VAL A 45 37.77 39.37 -8.44
CA VAL A 45 37.84 38.59 -7.19
C VAL A 45 36.49 37.95 -6.88
N ALA A 46 35.39 38.66 -7.09
CA ALA A 46 34.05 38.11 -6.88
C ALA A 46 33.73 36.96 -7.85
N LEU A 47 34.17 37.04 -9.11
CA LEU A 47 34.03 35.94 -10.08
C LEU A 47 34.89 34.74 -9.70
N ASP A 48 36.12 34.96 -9.25
CA ASP A 48 37.04 33.90 -8.80
C ASP A 48 36.43 33.12 -7.62
N VAL A 49 35.91 33.85 -6.63
CA VAL A 49 35.18 33.26 -5.49
C VAL A 49 33.94 32.51 -5.95
N GLN A 50 33.21 33.01 -6.95
CA GLN A 50 32.06 32.29 -7.51
C GLN A 50 32.47 30.98 -8.20
N ILE A 51 33.56 30.99 -8.97
CA ILE A 51 34.08 29.79 -9.65
C ILE A 51 34.49 28.75 -8.60
N ASP A 52 35.28 29.15 -7.60
CA ASP A 52 35.71 28.28 -6.50
C ASP A 52 34.52 27.72 -5.73
N THR A 53 33.50 28.54 -5.49
CA THR A 53 32.28 28.10 -4.79
C THR A 53 31.50 27.10 -5.62
N VAL A 54 31.36 27.30 -6.93
CA VAL A 54 30.68 26.36 -7.83
C VAL A 54 31.48 25.05 -7.95
N GLU A 55 32.81 25.11 -8.02
CA GLU A 55 33.65 23.93 -8.05
C GLU A 55 33.56 23.14 -6.74
N ALA A 56 33.61 23.82 -5.60
CA ALA A 56 33.40 23.20 -4.29
C ALA A 56 32.01 22.56 -4.18
N GLN A 57 30.96 23.25 -4.62
CA GLN A 57 29.59 22.70 -4.65
C GLN A 57 29.51 21.46 -5.55
N ARG A 58 30.15 21.48 -6.72
CA ARG A 58 30.19 20.33 -7.62
C ARG A 58 30.92 19.15 -6.98
N LYS A 59 32.05 19.38 -6.33
CA LYS A 59 32.84 18.34 -5.64
C LYS A 59 32.08 17.74 -4.46
N VAL A 60 31.42 18.57 -3.64
CA VAL A 60 30.57 18.13 -2.53
C VAL A 60 29.38 17.34 -3.07
N SER A 61 28.70 17.83 -4.11
CA SER A 61 27.56 17.14 -4.74
C SER A 61 27.97 15.77 -5.29
N SER A 62 29.07 15.69 -6.04
CA SER A 62 29.61 14.42 -6.55
C SER A 62 29.93 13.45 -5.40
N SER A 63 30.63 13.92 -4.36
CA SER A 63 30.98 13.09 -3.20
C SER A 63 29.76 12.58 -2.44
N VAL A 64 28.70 13.39 -2.32
CA VAL A 64 27.43 12.95 -1.71
C VAL A 64 26.74 11.91 -2.58
N ILE A 65 26.72 12.09 -3.91
CA ILE A 65 26.17 11.10 -4.84
C ILE A 65 26.92 9.77 -4.71
N ASP A 66 28.25 9.80 -4.78
CA ASP A 66 29.10 8.61 -4.66
C ASP A 66 28.86 7.90 -3.31
N LYS A 67 28.75 8.66 -2.22
CA LYS A 67 28.42 8.14 -0.89
C LYS A 67 27.01 7.53 -0.80
N THR A 68 26.01 8.08 -1.48
CA THR A 68 24.66 7.49 -1.51
C THR A 68 24.57 6.21 -2.33
N GLN A 69 25.46 6.04 -3.30
CA GLN A 69 25.58 4.84 -4.13
C GLN A 69 26.44 3.76 -3.49
N GLU A 70 27.33 4.14 -2.57
CA GLU A 70 28.11 3.22 -1.75
C GLU A 70 27.20 2.50 -0.73
N LYS A 71 27.02 1.20 -0.94
CA LYS A 71 26.31 0.32 -0.01
C LYS A 71 27.14 -0.93 0.20
N PHE A 72 27.57 -1.20 1.42
CA PHE A 72 28.27 -2.44 1.72
C PHE A 72 27.81 -3.01 3.05
N VAL A 73 28.01 -4.31 3.23
CA VAL A 73 27.73 -5.00 4.48
C VAL A 73 29.02 -5.62 4.99
N VAL A 74 29.14 -5.68 6.32
CA VAL A 74 30.30 -6.22 7.02
C VAL A 74 29.84 -7.42 7.83
N SER A 75 30.58 -8.51 7.72
CA SER A 75 30.45 -9.70 8.56
C SER A 75 31.80 -10.04 9.16
N MET A 76 31.79 -10.63 10.36
CA MET A 76 32.99 -10.81 11.14
C MET A 76 32.96 -12.16 11.84
N SER A 77 34.12 -12.78 11.98
CA SER A 77 34.29 -14.00 12.73
C SER A 77 35.69 -14.04 13.35
N VAL A 78 35.85 -14.87 14.37
CA VAL A 78 37.16 -15.21 14.93
C VAL A 78 37.34 -16.72 14.77
N ASP A 79 38.47 -17.14 14.20
CA ASP A 79 38.77 -18.56 14.03
C ASP A 79 39.33 -19.20 15.32
N SER A 80 39.61 -20.50 15.27
CA SER A 80 40.19 -21.26 16.38
C SER A 80 41.59 -20.80 16.81
N ASN A 81 42.30 -20.04 15.97
CA ASN A 81 43.60 -19.44 16.25
C ASN A 81 43.49 -17.99 16.77
N ASN A 82 42.28 -17.52 17.06
CA ASN A 82 41.95 -16.14 17.42
C ASN A 82 42.22 -15.12 16.30
N LEU A 83 42.30 -15.56 15.05
CA LEU A 83 42.44 -14.69 13.89
C LEU A 83 41.09 -14.06 13.56
N LEU A 84 41.07 -12.74 13.45
CA LEU A 84 39.90 -11.97 13.07
C LEU A 84 39.71 -12.01 11.55
N GLY A 85 38.64 -12.67 11.11
CA GLY A 85 38.13 -12.57 9.76
C GLY A 85 37.14 -11.42 9.64
N ILE A 86 37.38 -10.50 8.71
CA ILE A 86 36.41 -9.46 8.34
C ILE A 86 36.12 -9.60 6.87
N ASN A 87 34.88 -9.97 6.54
CA ASN A 87 34.40 -10.07 5.17
C ASN A 87 33.46 -8.90 4.87
N VAL A 88 33.78 -8.17 3.81
CA VAL A 88 33.01 -7.01 3.37
C VAL A 88 32.45 -7.29 1.99
N LYS A 89 31.13 -7.16 1.85
CA LYS A 89 30.42 -7.35 0.58
C LYS A 89 29.87 -6.02 0.08
N ASN A 90 30.29 -5.64 -1.12
CA ASN A 90 29.79 -4.46 -1.80
C ASN A 90 28.44 -4.77 -2.48
N GLN A 91 27.39 -4.09 -2.04
CA GLN A 91 26.03 -4.13 -2.59
C GLN A 91 25.67 -2.87 -3.40
N GLY A 92 26.58 -1.89 -3.46
CA GLY A 92 26.45 -0.67 -4.23
C GLY A 92 26.83 -0.88 -5.69
N SER A 93 26.59 0.15 -6.50
CA SER A 93 26.92 0.14 -7.93
C SER A 93 28.39 0.52 -8.22
N ASN A 94 29.06 1.16 -7.25
CA ASN A 94 30.44 1.62 -7.38
C ASN A 94 31.37 0.74 -6.54
N PRO A 95 32.65 0.55 -6.94
CA PRO A 95 33.63 -0.10 -6.09
C PRO A 95 33.78 0.61 -4.74
N VAL A 96 34.02 -0.17 -3.69
CA VAL A 96 34.24 0.35 -2.33
C VAL A 96 35.69 0.14 -1.96
N GLU A 97 36.31 1.20 -1.44
CA GLU A 97 37.65 1.15 -0.88
C GLU A 97 37.58 1.39 0.63
N ILE A 98 38.09 0.43 1.41
CA ILE A 98 38.10 0.53 2.87
C ILE A 98 39.35 1.28 3.31
N SER A 99 39.17 2.38 4.04
CA SER A 99 40.27 3.20 4.53
C SER A 99 40.89 2.62 5.79
N ASN A 100 40.07 2.26 6.78
CA ASN A 100 40.55 1.81 8.08
C ASN A 100 39.48 1.04 8.89
N ILE A 101 39.96 0.31 9.90
CA ILE A 101 39.14 -0.46 10.84
C ILE A 101 39.40 0.03 12.26
N TRP A 102 38.33 0.22 13.03
CA TRP A 102 38.42 0.48 14.46
C TRP A 102 37.89 -0.70 15.24
N ILE A 103 38.68 -1.21 16.18
CA ILE A 103 38.26 -2.25 17.12
C ILE A 103 38.14 -1.63 18.50
N ILE A 104 36.96 -1.78 19.12
CA ILE A 104 36.62 -1.21 20.42
C ILE A 104 36.28 -2.36 21.36
N ASN A 105 37.05 -2.51 22.44
CA ASN A 105 36.76 -3.54 23.44
C ASN A 105 35.68 -3.04 24.40
N LYS A 106 34.45 -3.53 24.28
CA LYS A 106 33.30 -3.10 25.11
C LYS A 106 33.31 -3.67 26.51
N SER A 107 34.15 -4.67 26.76
CA SER A 107 34.20 -5.37 28.05
C SER A 107 35.09 -4.69 29.08
N GLN A 108 35.82 -3.64 28.69
CA GLN A 108 36.67 -2.86 29.57
C GLN A 108 35.99 -1.52 29.90
N ILE A 109 36.15 -1.06 31.16
CA ILE A 109 35.50 0.15 31.70
C ILE A 109 35.74 1.41 30.85
N ASN A 110 36.88 1.50 30.17
CA ASN A 110 37.25 2.66 29.34
C ASN A 110 37.03 2.45 27.83
N GLU A 111 36.43 1.33 27.44
CA GLU A 111 36.16 0.94 26.05
C GLU A 111 37.29 1.31 25.05
N PRO A 112 38.54 0.83 25.26
CA PRO A 112 39.66 1.30 24.46
C PRO A 112 39.45 0.96 22.99
N ALA A 113 39.57 2.01 22.16
CA ALA A 113 39.45 1.94 20.71
C ALA A 113 40.83 1.98 20.07
N LYS A 114 41.10 1.06 19.14
CA LYS A 114 42.34 1.03 18.37
C LYS A 114 42.03 1.06 16.87
N ASN A 115 42.71 1.97 16.16
CA ASN A 115 42.66 2.06 14.70
C ASN A 115 43.68 1.11 14.07
N PHE A 116 43.30 0.49 12.96
CA PHE A 116 44.14 -0.36 12.13
C PHE A 116 44.02 0.07 10.68
N ASP A 117 45.17 0.27 10.05
CA ASP A 117 45.26 0.55 8.62
C ASP A 117 45.24 -0.77 7.84
N ILE A 118 44.67 -0.74 6.64
CA ILE A 118 44.47 -1.92 5.79
C ILE A 118 45.49 -1.89 4.66
N ASN A 119 45.94 -3.07 4.22
CA ASN A 119 46.74 -3.18 3.01
C ASN A 119 45.88 -2.80 1.79
N TYR A 120 46.41 -1.93 0.93
CA TYR A 120 45.75 -1.51 -0.30
C TYR A 120 45.23 -2.67 -1.16
N GLU A 121 45.92 -3.81 -1.18
CA GLU A 121 45.51 -4.98 -1.96
C GLU A 121 44.25 -5.68 -1.41
N ASP A 122 43.93 -5.48 -0.13
CA ASP A 122 42.77 -6.06 0.55
C ASP A 122 41.63 -5.03 0.71
N ALA A 123 41.93 -3.74 0.48
CA ALA A 123 41.02 -2.63 0.71
C ALA A 123 39.97 -2.44 -0.41
N PHE A 124 40.24 -2.91 -1.62
CA PHE A 124 39.42 -2.65 -2.80
C PHE A 124 38.42 -3.77 -3.09
N ILE A 125 37.13 -3.43 -3.14
CA ILE A 125 36.03 -4.38 -3.31
C ILE A 125 35.14 -3.97 -4.50
N PRO A 126 35.19 -4.70 -5.62
CA PRO A 126 34.34 -4.42 -6.78
C PRO A 126 32.84 -4.53 -6.47
N SER A 127 32.01 -3.81 -7.22
CA SER A 127 30.54 -3.85 -7.13
C SER A 127 30.01 -5.28 -7.24
N GLY A 128 29.21 -5.73 -6.27
CA GLY A 128 28.58 -7.05 -6.24
C GLY A 128 29.42 -8.18 -5.64
N TYR A 129 30.72 -7.94 -5.37
CA TYR A 129 31.64 -8.93 -4.81
C TYR A 129 31.82 -8.75 -3.31
N GLY A 130 32.29 -9.80 -2.63
CA GLY A 130 32.76 -9.73 -1.26
C GLY A 130 34.22 -10.16 -1.17
N SER A 131 34.97 -9.57 -0.24
CA SER A 131 36.37 -9.89 0.01
C SER A 131 36.69 -9.85 1.50
N GLN A 132 37.67 -10.65 1.91
CA GLN A 132 38.24 -10.60 3.25
C GLN A 132 39.31 -9.51 3.32
N ILE A 133 39.08 -8.49 4.15
CA ILE A 133 39.89 -7.26 4.15
C ILE A 133 41.11 -7.32 5.10
N LEU A 134 41.40 -8.48 5.69
CA LEU A 134 42.53 -8.71 6.62
C LEU A 134 43.38 -9.93 6.23
N GLU A 135 43.29 -10.38 4.98
CA GLU A 135 43.99 -11.59 4.53
C GLU A 135 45.53 -11.42 4.59
N LYS A 136 46.05 -10.26 4.18
CA LYS A 136 47.50 -9.97 4.19
C LYS A 136 47.96 -9.25 5.44
N THR A 137 47.03 -8.78 6.26
CA THR A 137 47.29 -8.09 7.53
C THR A 137 46.51 -8.75 8.68
N PRO A 138 46.89 -9.99 9.05
CA PRO A 138 46.15 -10.76 10.06
C PRO A 138 46.13 -10.04 11.40
N LEU A 139 44.93 -9.87 11.97
CA LEU A 139 44.74 -9.33 13.32
C LEU A 139 44.30 -10.46 14.25
N TYR A 140 44.92 -10.52 15.42
CA TYR A 140 44.59 -11.50 16.45
C TYR A 140 43.83 -10.85 17.58
N MET A 141 42.70 -11.43 17.94
CA MET A 141 41.88 -10.97 19.06
C MET A 141 42.40 -11.55 20.37
N ASN A 142 42.34 -10.77 21.45
CA ASN A 142 42.60 -11.28 22.78
C ASN A 142 41.36 -12.07 23.24
N SER A 143 41.43 -13.40 23.18
CA SER A 143 40.33 -14.32 23.39
C SER A 143 40.05 -14.62 24.86
N ILE A 144 39.88 -13.56 25.66
CA ILE A 144 39.28 -13.73 26.97
C ILE A 144 37.78 -13.97 26.75
N PHE A 145 37.30 -15.13 27.18
CA PHE A 145 35.91 -15.55 27.03
C PHE A 145 34.91 -14.50 27.53
N GLY A 146 33.83 -14.28 26.79
CA GLY A 146 32.79 -13.31 27.13
C GLY A 146 33.19 -11.86 26.90
N THR A 147 34.17 -11.62 26.00
CA THR A 147 34.52 -10.27 25.58
C THR A 147 33.77 -9.86 24.32
N ASP A 148 33.05 -8.76 24.42
CA ASP A 148 32.34 -8.12 23.32
C ASP A 148 33.23 -7.05 22.69
N TYR A 149 33.32 -7.07 21.36
CA TYR A 149 34.00 -6.06 20.57
C TYR A 149 33.03 -5.38 19.61
N ASP A 150 33.11 -4.06 19.54
CA ASP A 150 32.52 -3.28 18.47
C ASP A 150 33.59 -3.04 17.41
N VAL A 151 33.35 -3.51 16.19
CA VAL A 151 34.25 -3.22 15.07
C VAL A 151 33.55 -2.29 14.08
N LYS A 152 34.25 -1.21 13.73
CA LYS A 152 33.78 -0.24 12.73
C LYS A 152 34.68 -0.30 11.53
N VAL A 153 34.07 -0.50 10.36
CA VAL A 153 34.75 -0.47 9.07
C VAL A 153 34.38 0.84 8.40
N VAL A 154 35.39 1.59 7.95
CA VAL A 154 35.24 2.93 7.39
C VAL A 154 35.76 2.94 5.96
N SER A 155 34.93 3.38 5.01
CA SER A 155 35.33 3.58 3.62
C SER A 155 36.09 4.89 3.41
N THR A 156 36.77 5.04 2.27
CA THR A 156 37.41 6.29 1.86
C THR A 156 36.41 7.44 1.63
N LEU A 157 35.14 7.12 1.34
CA LEU A 157 34.03 8.09 1.25
C LEU A 157 33.39 8.40 2.62
N GLY A 158 33.88 7.78 3.70
CA GLY A 158 33.45 8.03 5.07
C GLY A 158 32.10 7.40 5.42
N THR A 159 31.73 6.32 4.77
CA THR A 159 30.62 5.46 5.18
C THR A 159 31.12 4.52 6.27
N ILE A 160 30.35 4.38 7.35
CA ILE A 160 30.75 3.61 8.53
C ILE A 160 29.74 2.49 8.75
N HIS A 161 30.21 1.25 8.70
CA HIS A 161 29.44 0.09 9.14
C HIS A 161 29.99 -0.44 10.46
N LYS A 162 29.09 -0.62 11.42
CA LYS A 162 29.38 -1.17 12.74
C LYS A 162 28.85 -2.59 12.83
N ALA A 163 29.69 -3.52 13.28
CA ALA A 163 29.29 -4.87 13.61
C ALA A 163 29.76 -5.21 15.03
N VAL A 164 28.95 -6.01 15.74
CA VAL A 164 29.25 -6.51 17.08
C VAL A 164 29.86 -7.89 16.92
N LEU A 165 30.98 -8.13 17.59
CA LEU A 165 31.69 -9.40 17.64
C LEU A 165 31.72 -9.88 19.08
N GLU A 166 30.94 -10.92 19.37
CA GLU A 166 30.92 -11.59 20.68
C GLU A 166 31.86 -12.80 20.62
N ILE A 167 32.93 -12.80 21.41
CA ILE A 167 33.80 -13.97 21.57
C ILE A 167 33.12 -14.92 22.57
N SER A 168 32.08 -15.61 22.11
CA SER A 168 31.48 -16.76 22.78
C SER A 168 32.17 -18.04 22.31
N ASN A 169 32.21 -19.10 23.14
CA ASN A 169 32.66 -20.43 22.70
C ASN A 169 32.04 -20.70 21.33
N ALA A 170 32.88 -20.87 20.30
CA ALA A 170 32.43 -20.99 18.92
C ALA A 170 31.28 -22.00 18.89
N ASN A 171 30.06 -21.50 18.73
CA ASN A 171 28.92 -22.35 18.66
C ASN A 171 28.94 -22.98 17.27
N ILE A 172 29.68 -24.08 17.14
CA ILE A 172 29.83 -24.84 15.91
C ILE A 172 28.52 -25.49 15.46
N LEU A 173 27.45 -25.34 16.26
CA LEU A 173 26.10 -25.77 15.94
C LEU A 173 25.17 -24.57 15.93
N LYS A 174 24.89 -23.99 14.77
CA LYS A 174 23.96 -22.87 14.67
C LYS A 174 22.53 -23.38 14.50
N SER A 175 21.58 -22.74 15.17
CA SER A 175 20.16 -23.06 15.02
C SER A 175 19.30 -21.83 14.78
N GLU A 176 18.27 -22.00 13.96
CA GLU A 176 17.31 -20.96 13.59
C GLU A 176 15.90 -21.56 13.56
N LEU A 177 14.93 -20.81 14.07
CA LEU A 177 13.53 -21.21 14.14
C LEU A 177 12.72 -20.34 13.18
N PHE A 178 11.81 -20.96 12.45
CA PHE A 178 10.88 -20.28 11.56
C PHE A 178 9.47 -20.81 11.80
N THR A 179 8.52 -19.89 11.92
CA THR A 179 7.10 -20.19 12.03
C THR A 179 6.43 -19.87 10.69
N ILE A 180 5.72 -20.86 10.15
CA ILE A 180 5.08 -20.78 8.84
C ILE A 180 3.62 -21.18 8.99
N PRO A 181 2.67 -20.25 8.79
CA PRO A 181 2.86 -18.80 8.57
C PRO A 181 3.27 -18.03 9.86
N PRO A 182 3.90 -16.84 9.76
CA PRO A 182 4.21 -15.98 10.93
C PRO A 182 2.95 -15.28 11.51
N ASP A 183 1.86 -15.32 10.76
CA ASP A 183 0.55 -14.82 11.13
C ASP A 183 -0.45 -15.97 10.99
N VAL A 184 -0.99 -16.44 12.10
CA VAL A 184 -1.78 -17.67 12.16
C VAL A 184 -3.18 -17.33 12.62
N ARG A 185 -4.20 -17.85 11.93
CA ARG A 185 -5.59 -17.72 12.39
C ARG A 185 -5.84 -18.67 13.55
N THR A 186 -6.75 -18.26 14.43
CA THR A 186 -7.11 -19.10 15.58
C THR A 186 -7.68 -20.43 15.12
N GLY A 187 -7.05 -21.55 15.50
CA GLY A 187 -7.46 -22.90 15.09
C GLY A 187 -6.82 -23.43 13.81
N GLU A 188 -6.00 -22.65 13.11
CA GLU A 188 -5.17 -23.13 11.99
C GLU A 188 -3.88 -23.79 12.50
N ASN A 189 -3.30 -24.66 11.66
CA ASN A 189 -2.03 -25.31 11.93
C ASN A 189 -0.87 -24.39 11.56
N VAL A 190 0.01 -24.12 12.51
CA VAL A 190 1.33 -23.53 12.27
C VAL A 190 2.37 -24.63 12.13
N THR A 191 3.20 -24.52 11.10
CA THR A 191 4.38 -25.36 10.92
C THR A 191 5.57 -24.64 11.52
N ILE A 192 6.20 -25.25 12.52
CA ILE A 192 7.47 -24.78 13.08
C ILE A 192 8.58 -25.55 12.37
N ALA A 193 9.48 -24.83 11.71
CA ALA A 193 10.67 -25.38 11.09
C ALA A 193 11.91 -24.93 11.88
N PHE A 194 12.68 -25.88 12.37
CA PHE A 194 13.92 -25.65 13.11
C PHE A 194 15.10 -26.12 12.28
N ARG A 195 15.87 -25.15 11.78
CA ARG A 195 17.04 -25.37 10.97
C ARG A 195 18.26 -25.45 11.88
N VAL A 196 19.03 -26.52 11.74
CA VAL A 196 20.27 -26.74 12.49
C VAL A 196 21.40 -26.93 11.49
N THR A 197 22.46 -26.14 11.63
CA THR A 197 23.62 -26.11 10.72
C THR A 197 24.90 -26.36 11.51
N ASN A 198 25.71 -27.31 11.05
CA ASN A 198 27.06 -27.49 11.56
C ASN A 198 27.99 -26.46 10.91
N THR A 199 28.47 -25.50 11.69
CA THR A 199 29.42 -24.47 11.25
C THR A 199 30.86 -24.77 11.68
N GLY A 200 31.11 -25.96 12.22
CA GLY A 200 32.45 -26.45 12.55
C GLY A 200 33.12 -27.21 11.40
N ASP A 201 34.39 -27.53 11.59
CA ASP A 201 35.25 -28.18 10.58
C ASP A 201 35.23 -29.71 10.64
N PHE A 202 34.39 -30.31 11.49
CA PHE A 202 34.31 -31.75 11.72
C PHE A 202 32.86 -32.24 11.81
N PRO A 203 32.58 -33.53 11.50
CA PRO A 203 31.22 -34.07 11.56
C PRO A 203 30.69 -34.15 13.00
N LEU A 204 29.41 -33.81 13.17
CA LEU A 204 28.69 -33.89 14.43
C LEU A 204 27.70 -35.04 14.39
N THR A 205 27.66 -35.83 15.47
CA THR A 205 26.74 -36.97 15.60
C THR A 205 25.64 -36.67 16.61
N ASN A 206 24.55 -37.45 16.55
CA ASN A 206 23.39 -37.29 17.43
C ASN A 206 22.78 -35.87 17.41
N VAL A 207 22.77 -35.21 16.27
CA VAL A 207 22.16 -33.88 16.14
C VAL A 207 20.65 -34.03 16.25
N GLN A 208 20.07 -33.43 17.28
CA GLN A 208 18.63 -33.45 17.52
C GLN A 208 18.17 -32.20 18.29
N PRO A 209 16.90 -31.80 18.15
CA PRO A 209 16.27 -30.82 19.04
C PRO A 209 16.27 -31.35 20.48
N PHE A 210 16.45 -30.47 21.47
CA PHE A 210 16.46 -30.89 22.88
C PHE A 210 15.08 -31.40 23.33
N HIS A 211 14.01 -30.68 22.99
CA HIS A 211 12.60 -31.04 23.27
C HIS A 211 11.68 -30.48 22.17
N GLU A 212 10.37 -30.72 22.28
CA GLU A 212 9.38 -29.92 21.55
C GLU A 212 9.57 -28.43 21.86
N PRO A 213 9.34 -27.51 20.89
CA PRO A 213 9.50 -26.08 21.11
C PRO A 213 8.71 -25.62 22.34
N SER A 214 9.39 -25.00 23.30
CA SER A 214 8.74 -24.50 24.50
C SER A 214 7.97 -23.22 24.18
N LEU A 215 6.81 -23.08 24.81
CA LEU A 215 5.89 -21.98 24.60
C LEU A 215 6.03 -20.97 25.73
N GLU A 216 6.39 -19.74 25.38
CA GLU A 216 6.24 -18.59 26.28
C GLU A 216 5.02 -17.79 25.83
N SER A 217 3.91 -17.93 26.57
CA SER A 217 2.67 -17.18 26.31
C SER A 217 2.17 -16.53 27.59
N PRO A 218 1.76 -15.24 27.57
CA PRO A 218 1.00 -14.65 28.65
C PRO A 218 -0.43 -15.23 28.64
N GLY A 219 -0.62 -16.32 29.39
CA GLY A 219 -1.91 -16.85 29.85
C GLY A 219 -3.00 -17.12 28.80
N GLY A 220 -3.19 -18.41 28.43
CA GLY A 220 -4.45 -18.87 27.83
C GLY A 220 -4.38 -19.47 26.43
N ALA A 221 -3.19 -19.63 25.83
CA ALA A 221 -3.06 -20.33 24.56
C ALA A 221 -3.07 -21.86 24.77
N VAL A 222 -4.07 -22.56 24.26
CA VAL A 222 -4.11 -24.04 24.24
C VAL A 222 -3.50 -24.49 22.92
N VAL A 223 -2.46 -25.32 22.99
CA VAL A 223 -1.76 -25.85 21.82
C VAL A 223 -1.89 -27.37 21.77
N ALA A 224 -2.34 -27.91 20.64
CA ALA A 224 -2.18 -29.31 20.32
C ALA A 224 -0.95 -29.46 19.42
N SER A 225 0.03 -30.28 19.85
CA SER A 225 1.26 -30.55 19.12
C SER A 225 1.19 -31.92 18.47
N THR A 226 1.53 -32.02 17.19
CA THR A 226 1.80 -33.30 16.52
C THR A 226 3.21 -33.26 15.94
N PHE A 227 4.02 -34.20 16.39
CA PHE A 227 5.45 -34.29 16.13
C PHE A 227 5.73 -35.11 14.85
N VAL A 228 6.65 -34.65 13.98
CA VAL A 228 6.86 -35.28 12.66
C VAL A 228 8.29 -35.81 12.39
N SER A 229 9.32 -35.52 13.21
CA SER A 229 10.68 -36.07 12.96
C SER A 229 11.63 -36.11 14.17
N SER A 230 11.94 -37.31 14.70
CA SER A 230 12.89 -37.53 15.84
C SER A 230 13.85 -38.69 15.56
N ILE A 231 14.59 -38.62 14.47
CA ILE A 231 15.76 -39.49 14.33
C ILE A 231 16.98 -38.59 14.48
N PRO A 232 17.89 -38.87 15.43
CA PRO A 232 19.16 -38.15 15.51
C PRO A 232 19.88 -38.24 14.17
N VAL A 233 20.36 -37.10 13.67
CA VAL A 233 21.01 -36.99 12.36
C VAL A 233 22.50 -36.75 12.54
N GLU A 234 23.31 -37.28 11.62
CA GLU A 234 24.72 -36.92 11.50
C GLU A 234 24.86 -35.74 10.54
N LEU A 235 25.59 -34.71 10.94
CA LEU A 235 25.85 -33.52 10.11
C LEU A 235 27.34 -33.39 9.84
N GLY A 236 27.74 -33.52 8.59
CA GLY A 236 29.05 -33.10 8.11
C GLY A 236 29.29 -31.59 8.23
N PRO A 237 30.53 -31.12 8.02
CA PRO A 237 30.84 -29.70 7.99
C PRO A 237 29.96 -28.94 6.99
N SER A 238 29.38 -27.80 7.41
CA SER A 238 28.44 -26.99 6.62
C SER A 238 27.11 -27.66 6.23
N GLU A 239 26.84 -28.88 6.70
CA GLU A 239 25.56 -29.53 6.45
C GLU A 239 24.45 -28.96 7.36
N THR A 240 23.22 -29.06 6.87
CA THR A 240 22.05 -28.51 7.53
C THR A 240 20.91 -29.52 7.49
N VAL A 241 20.20 -29.64 8.62
CA VAL A 241 18.97 -30.41 8.74
C VAL A 241 17.83 -29.51 9.22
N ILE A 242 16.60 -29.86 8.85
CA ILE A 242 15.39 -29.17 9.30
C ILE A 242 14.50 -30.17 10.04
N PHE A 243 14.15 -29.83 11.28
CA PHE A 243 13.16 -30.53 12.09
C PHE A 243 11.84 -29.77 12.03
N THR A 244 10.71 -30.47 11.90
CA THR A 244 9.39 -29.84 11.76
C THR A 244 8.38 -30.34 12.78
N TRP A 245 7.55 -29.41 13.26
CA TRP A 245 6.39 -29.69 14.12
C TRP A 245 5.15 -29.01 13.54
N HIS A 246 3.99 -29.65 13.70
CA HIS A 246 2.70 -29.03 13.44
C HIS A 246 2.00 -28.75 14.75
N HIS A 247 1.71 -27.47 15.00
CA HIS A 247 1.00 -27.01 16.19
C HIS A 247 -0.32 -26.38 15.78
N THR A 248 -1.41 -26.72 16.46
CA THR A 248 -2.66 -25.97 16.35
C THR A 248 -2.71 -24.98 17.52
N VAL A 249 -2.81 -23.68 17.24
CA VAL A 249 -2.79 -22.63 18.27
C VAL A 249 -4.17 -22.03 18.44
N GLN A 250 -4.65 -21.98 19.68
CA GLN A 250 -5.88 -21.26 20.06
C GLN A 250 -5.55 -20.10 21.00
N GLY A 251 -6.20 -18.94 20.84
CA GLY A 251 -5.95 -17.77 21.70
C GLY A 251 -6.76 -16.54 21.31
N ILE A 252 -6.50 -15.42 22.00
CA ILE A 252 -7.14 -14.11 21.75
C ILE A 252 -6.38 -13.30 20.69
N LYS A 253 -7.09 -12.43 19.95
CA LYS A 253 -6.52 -11.58 18.89
C LYS A 253 -5.34 -10.75 19.38
N GLY A 254 -4.29 -10.67 18.57
CA GLY A 254 -3.11 -9.84 18.84
C GLY A 254 -2.18 -10.43 19.91
N LEU A 255 -2.51 -11.61 20.45
CA LEU A 255 -1.61 -12.36 21.29
C LEU A 255 -0.38 -12.77 20.48
N LYS A 256 0.79 -12.47 21.04
CA LYS A 256 2.08 -12.90 20.52
C LYS A 256 2.45 -14.20 21.22
N VAL A 257 2.57 -15.26 20.43
CA VAL A 257 3.01 -16.57 20.93
C VAL A 257 4.45 -16.75 20.49
N THR A 258 5.35 -16.92 21.46
CA THR A 258 6.78 -17.11 21.21
C THR A 258 7.12 -18.59 21.37
N PHE A 259 7.84 -19.12 20.39
CA PHE A 259 8.39 -20.47 20.41
C PHE A 259 9.89 -20.39 20.60
N THR A 260 10.44 -21.25 21.46
CA THR A 260 11.88 -21.34 21.68
C THR A 260 12.36 -22.78 21.63
N ASN A 261 13.54 -23.02 21.06
CA ASN A 261 14.18 -24.34 21.06
C ASN A 261 15.70 -24.22 20.87
N TYR A 262 16.43 -25.30 21.15
CA TYR A 262 17.85 -25.45 20.83
C TYR A 262 18.17 -26.90 20.46
N ALA A 263 19.28 -27.09 19.75
CA ALA A 263 19.79 -28.39 19.32
C ALA A 263 20.96 -28.81 20.21
N THR A 264 21.12 -30.13 20.34
CA THR A 264 22.29 -30.76 20.96
C THR A 264 22.95 -31.70 19.96
N ALA A 265 24.28 -31.80 20.04
CA ALA A 265 25.07 -32.74 19.26
C ALA A 265 26.24 -33.29 20.09
N THR A 266 26.90 -34.32 19.57
CA THR A 266 28.09 -34.93 20.17
C THR A 266 29.24 -34.90 19.16
N ASP A 267 30.42 -34.46 19.62
CA ASP A 267 31.66 -34.59 18.88
C ASP A 267 32.14 -36.07 18.93
N PRO A 268 32.30 -36.75 17.78
CA PRO A 268 32.81 -38.12 17.74
C PRO A 268 34.18 -38.30 18.42
N ASN A 269 35.01 -37.25 18.44
CA ASN A 269 36.34 -37.27 19.05
C ASN A 269 36.27 -37.12 20.58
N PHE A 270 35.18 -36.54 21.10
CA PHE A 270 34.95 -36.31 22.53
C PHE A 270 33.52 -36.73 22.91
N PRO A 271 33.23 -38.05 22.93
CA PRO A 271 31.86 -38.58 23.05
C PRO A 271 31.18 -38.28 24.39
N THR A 272 31.91 -37.78 25.40
CA THR A 272 31.37 -37.34 26.69
C THR A 272 31.01 -35.85 26.72
N SER A 273 31.29 -35.10 25.66
CA SER A 273 31.00 -33.68 25.54
C SER A 273 29.77 -33.45 24.68
N THR A 274 28.82 -32.65 25.17
CA THR A 274 27.63 -32.24 24.43
C THR A 274 27.82 -30.82 23.94
N ILE A 275 27.67 -30.62 22.63
CA ILE A 275 27.68 -29.31 22.00
C ILE A 275 26.23 -28.82 21.94
N GLN A 276 26.00 -27.58 22.36
CA GLN A 276 24.67 -26.97 22.37
C GLN A 276 24.62 -25.79 21.40
N SER A 277 23.57 -25.73 20.59
CA SER A 277 23.33 -24.58 19.71
C SER A 277 22.94 -23.33 20.47
N ASN A 278 22.86 -22.19 19.76
CA ASN A 278 22.18 -21.01 20.28
C ASN A 278 20.70 -21.36 20.56
N THR A 279 20.07 -20.60 21.45
CA THR A 279 18.61 -20.68 21.60
C THR A 279 17.98 -19.96 20.42
N ALA A 280 17.22 -20.68 19.60
CA ALA A 280 16.46 -20.11 18.50
C ALA A 280 15.06 -19.74 18.97
N THR A 281 14.61 -18.56 18.59
CA THR A 281 13.29 -18.03 18.97
C THR A 281 12.58 -17.47 17.75
N ASP A 282 11.31 -17.77 17.61
CA ASP A 282 10.45 -17.09 16.64
C ASP A 282 9.06 -16.85 17.24
N LYS A 283 8.32 -15.89 16.68
CA LYS A 283 7.02 -15.48 17.20
C LYS A 283 5.97 -15.50 16.10
N ILE A 284 4.78 -15.93 16.48
CA ILE A 284 3.57 -15.73 15.67
C ILE A 284 2.69 -14.64 16.28
N THR A 285 1.92 -13.97 15.44
CA THR A 285 0.78 -13.17 15.90
C THR A 285 -0.51 -13.87 15.55
N LEU A 286 -1.39 -14.01 16.55
CA LEU A 286 -2.71 -14.58 16.33
C LEU A 286 -3.63 -13.54 15.70
N ARG A 287 -4.13 -13.88 14.51
CA ARG A 287 -5.17 -13.12 13.83
C ARG A 287 -6.52 -13.74 14.15
N GLU A 288 -7.56 -12.90 14.09
CA GLU A 288 -8.92 -13.42 13.98
C GLU A 288 -8.99 -14.36 12.79
N ASP A 289 -9.86 -15.34 12.88
CA ASP A 289 -10.21 -16.19 11.76
C ASP A 289 -10.79 -15.29 10.66
N GLU A 290 -10.00 -14.92 9.65
CA GLU A 290 -10.52 -14.39 8.40
C GLU A 290 -11.05 -15.55 7.58
N THR A 291 -12.11 -16.18 8.09
CA THR A 291 -12.99 -16.94 7.23
C THR A 291 -13.55 -15.94 6.22
N SER A 292 -13.27 -16.23 4.95
CA SER A 292 -13.88 -15.61 3.78
C SER A 292 -15.41 -15.59 3.94
N GLY A 293 -15.91 -14.50 4.49
CA GLY A 293 -17.30 -14.29 4.88
C GLY A 293 -17.53 -12.79 4.97
N SER A 294 -18.55 -12.33 4.25
CA SER A 294 -18.95 -10.93 4.08
C SER A 294 -18.94 -10.09 5.37
N GLY A 295 -18.14 -9.03 5.41
CA GLY A 295 -18.19 -8.03 6.48
C GLY A 295 -16.83 -7.48 6.89
N GLU A 296 -16.11 -6.86 5.95
CA GLU A 296 -14.84 -6.19 6.24
C GLU A 296 -15.07 -5.08 7.29
N THR A 297 -14.34 -5.17 8.41
CA THR A 297 -14.20 -4.05 9.35
C THR A 297 -12.94 -3.31 8.95
N ILE A 298 -13.11 -2.09 8.44
CA ILE A 298 -11.98 -1.24 8.07
C ILE A 298 -11.48 -0.61 9.37
N VAL A 299 -10.36 -1.14 9.89
CA VAL A 299 -9.68 -0.50 11.01
C VAL A 299 -8.86 0.65 10.43
N LEU A 300 -9.32 1.86 10.69
CA LEU A 300 -8.62 3.09 10.34
C LEU A 300 -7.36 3.21 11.20
N THR A 301 -6.28 2.54 10.80
CA THR A 301 -4.97 2.65 11.45
C THR A 301 -4.09 3.67 10.74
N GLU A 302 -3.29 4.38 11.52
CA GLU A 302 -2.27 5.34 11.07
C GLU A 302 -1.08 4.63 10.41
N ASP A 303 -1.29 3.88 9.33
CA ASP A 303 -0.16 3.42 8.52
C ASP A 303 0.28 4.53 7.56
N LEU A 304 1.58 4.81 7.58
CA LEU A 304 2.27 5.99 7.01
C LEU A 304 2.09 6.21 5.48
N PHE A 305 1.31 5.37 4.78
CA PHE A 305 0.92 5.53 3.38
C PHE A 305 -0.51 5.01 3.14
N SER A 306 -1.49 5.52 3.89
CA SER A 306 -2.88 5.07 3.84
C SER A 306 -3.57 5.44 2.51
N LYS A 307 -3.63 4.46 1.59
CA LYS A 307 -4.38 4.47 0.32
C LYS A 307 -5.89 4.59 0.60
N PRO A 308 -6.68 5.39 -0.16
CA PRO A 308 -8.14 5.36 -0.06
C PRO A 308 -8.71 3.99 -0.41
N GLU A 309 -9.73 3.58 0.34
CA GLU A 309 -10.52 2.41 0.01
C GLU A 309 -11.69 2.79 -0.89
N ILE A 310 -12.01 1.89 -1.81
CA ILE A 310 -13.01 2.10 -2.86
C ILE A 310 -14.00 0.95 -2.76
N PHE A 311 -15.29 1.27 -2.73
CA PHE A 311 -16.37 0.29 -2.73
C PHE A 311 -17.35 0.61 -3.86
N MET A 312 -17.88 -0.40 -4.54
CA MET A 312 -18.62 -0.25 -5.79
C MET A 312 -20.10 -0.55 -5.62
N ILE A 313 -20.90 0.17 -6.42
CA ILE A 313 -22.30 -0.11 -6.69
C ILE A 313 -22.45 -0.27 -8.20
N LYS A 314 -23.08 -1.38 -8.61
CA LYS A 314 -23.22 -1.74 -10.02
C LYS A 314 -24.51 -2.52 -10.30
N PRO A 315 -25.10 -2.34 -11.50
CA PRO A 315 -26.17 -3.19 -11.98
C PRO A 315 -25.64 -4.52 -12.51
N ALA A 316 -26.46 -5.56 -12.48
CA ALA A 316 -26.25 -6.74 -13.31
C ALA A 316 -27.56 -7.54 -13.48
N PRO A 317 -28.03 -7.77 -14.72
CA PRO A 317 -27.43 -7.32 -15.97
C PRO A 317 -27.51 -5.80 -16.16
N PHE A 318 -26.63 -5.31 -17.03
CA PHE A 318 -26.77 -4.02 -17.70
C PHE A 318 -27.29 -4.31 -19.11
N GLY A 319 -28.46 -3.82 -19.50
CA GLY A 319 -29.10 -4.19 -20.77
C GLY A 319 -28.39 -3.63 -22.02
N ASP A 320 -28.98 -3.88 -23.19
CA ASP A 320 -28.79 -3.06 -24.39
C ASP A 320 -29.91 -2.01 -24.42
N ALA A 321 -29.58 -0.75 -24.69
CA ALA A 321 -30.59 0.31 -24.78
C ALA A 321 -30.86 0.69 -26.24
N PRO A 322 -32.13 0.67 -26.69
CA PRO A 322 -32.48 1.33 -27.94
C PRO A 322 -32.19 2.83 -27.81
N ALA A 323 -31.92 3.51 -28.92
CA ALA A 323 -31.40 4.89 -28.95
C ALA A 323 -32.30 5.98 -28.34
N ALA A 324 -33.40 5.62 -27.67
CA ALA A 324 -34.40 6.49 -27.08
C ALA A 324 -35.06 5.92 -25.81
N SER A 325 -34.46 4.92 -25.14
CA SER A 325 -35.01 4.45 -23.85
C SER A 325 -34.62 5.38 -22.69
N SER A 326 -35.48 5.44 -21.66
CA SER A 326 -35.19 6.07 -20.38
C SER A 326 -34.50 5.13 -19.39
N ASP A 327 -34.08 3.95 -19.88
CA ASP A 327 -33.50 2.91 -19.05
C ASP A 327 -32.12 3.37 -18.58
N THR A 328 -31.85 3.24 -17.29
CA THR A 328 -30.58 3.68 -16.71
C THR A 328 -30.16 2.74 -15.61
N GLY A 329 -28.87 2.40 -15.54
CA GLY A 329 -28.33 1.62 -14.43
C GLY A 329 -27.66 2.51 -13.40
N LEU A 330 -27.87 2.21 -12.12
CA LEU A 330 -27.16 2.88 -11.03
C LEU A 330 -25.73 2.37 -10.92
N TRP A 331 -24.78 3.26 -11.18
CA TRP A 331 -23.35 3.05 -11.01
C TRP A 331 -22.79 3.98 -9.95
N GLY A 332 -21.82 3.51 -9.18
CA GLY A 332 -21.18 4.39 -8.22
C GLY A 332 -20.00 3.80 -7.48
N LEU A 333 -19.26 4.69 -6.83
CA LEU A 333 -18.17 4.35 -5.93
C LEU A 333 -18.30 5.11 -4.61
N ASN A 334 -18.15 4.41 -3.50
CA ASN A 334 -17.86 5.01 -2.21
C ASN A 334 -16.35 5.15 -2.05
N ILE A 335 -15.89 6.38 -1.80
CA ILE A 335 -14.48 6.68 -1.56
C ILE A 335 -14.28 6.96 -0.08
N VAL A 336 -13.50 6.11 0.57
CA VAL A 336 -13.17 6.22 1.99
C VAL A 336 -11.85 6.93 2.15
N ASN A 337 -11.82 7.94 3.02
CA ASN A 337 -10.61 8.61 3.46
C ASN A 337 -10.12 7.99 4.78
N PRO A 338 -9.08 7.14 4.76
CA PRO A 338 -8.57 6.53 5.98
C PRO A 338 -7.64 7.45 6.79
N THR A 339 -7.37 8.66 6.30
CA THR A 339 -6.34 9.54 6.85
C THR A 339 -6.91 10.52 7.89
N PRO A 340 -6.07 11.07 8.80
CA PRO A 340 -6.47 12.15 9.69
C PRO A 340 -6.56 13.53 9.00
N ALA A 341 -6.30 13.60 7.69
CA ALA A 341 -6.33 14.84 6.92
C ALA A 341 -7.48 14.86 5.91
N ASN A 342 -7.85 16.04 5.40
CA ASN A 342 -8.83 16.15 4.32
C ASN A 342 -8.27 15.56 3.01
N MET A 343 -9.09 14.77 2.33
CA MET A 343 -8.80 14.24 1.00
C MET A 343 -9.61 14.98 -0.05
N ASN A 344 -8.96 15.47 -1.10
CA ASN A 344 -9.61 16.24 -2.15
C ASN A 344 -9.69 15.40 -3.42
N VAL A 345 -10.90 15.04 -3.84
CA VAL A 345 -11.18 14.27 -5.05
C VAL A 345 -11.55 15.21 -6.19
N THR A 346 -10.82 15.16 -7.30
CA THR A 346 -11.05 16.03 -8.48
C THR A 346 -11.64 15.28 -9.67
N LYS A 347 -11.36 13.98 -9.75
CA LYS A 347 -11.79 13.11 -10.85
C LYS A 347 -12.00 11.69 -10.34
N LEU A 348 -12.97 11.00 -10.93
CA LEU A 348 -13.26 9.60 -10.70
C LEU A 348 -13.70 8.97 -12.01
N THR A 349 -13.28 7.73 -12.26
CA THR A 349 -13.64 6.98 -13.46
C THR A 349 -14.06 5.57 -13.12
N ILE A 350 -15.17 5.13 -13.69
CA ILE A 350 -15.61 3.72 -13.75
C ILE A 350 -15.41 3.27 -15.19
N SER A 351 -14.47 2.35 -15.40
CA SER A 351 -14.19 1.76 -16.70
C SER A 351 -14.71 0.33 -16.72
N LEU A 352 -15.39 -0.03 -17.79
CA LEU A 352 -15.81 -1.39 -18.06
C LEU A 352 -14.90 -2.01 -19.12
N LEU A 353 -14.55 -3.27 -18.94
CA LEU A 353 -13.74 -4.04 -19.89
C LEU A 353 -14.55 -5.24 -20.36
N SER A 354 -14.78 -5.30 -21.67
CA SER A 354 -15.32 -6.48 -22.33
C SER A 354 -14.20 -7.52 -22.45
N PRO A 355 -14.44 -8.80 -22.11
CA PRO A 355 -13.47 -9.86 -22.33
C PRO A 355 -13.30 -10.17 -23.84
N ARG A 356 -14.18 -9.63 -24.69
CA ARG A 356 -14.13 -9.82 -26.13
C ARG A 356 -13.28 -8.74 -26.79
N SER A 357 -12.50 -9.13 -27.78
CA SER A 357 -11.74 -8.21 -28.62
C SER A 357 -12.60 -7.63 -29.75
N ASN A 358 -13.75 -7.03 -29.42
CA ASN A 358 -14.64 -6.37 -30.38
C ASN A 358 -14.66 -4.86 -30.17
N LEU A 359 -14.25 -4.11 -31.19
CA LEU A 359 -14.23 -2.64 -31.16
C LEU A 359 -15.62 -2.01 -31.25
N ALA A 360 -16.66 -2.81 -31.55
CA ALA A 360 -18.04 -2.35 -31.57
C ALA A 360 -18.76 -2.47 -30.22
N ASP A 361 -18.13 -3.06 -29.19
CA ASP A 361 -18.72 -3.19 -27.85
C ASP A 361 -18.62 -1.84 -27.11
N GLN A 362 -19.74 -1.13 -27.01
CA GLN A 362 -19.89 0.15 -26.32
C GLN A 362 -20.78 -0.02 -25.09
N MET A 363 -20.24 -0.51 -23.97
CA MET A 363 -20.93 -0.66 -22.67
C MET A 363 -21.40 0.67 -22.07
N PHE A 364 -20.70 1.78 -22.34
CA PHE A 364 -21.22 3.12 -22.09
C PHE A 364 -21.20 3.90 -23.42
N ILE A 365 -22.35 4.44 -23.83
CA ILE A 365 -22.46 5.20 -25.08
C ILE A 365 -22.06 6.65 -24.82
N GLY A 366 -20.95 7.08 -25.42
CA GLY A 366 -20.65 8.50 -25.58
C GLY A 366 -21.28 8.98 -26.89
N THR A 367 -22.38 9.73 -26.84
CA THR A 367 -22.85 10.43 -28.05
C THR A 367 -21.84 11.53 -28.40
N GLY A 368 -21.54 11.69 -29.69
CA GLY A 368 -20.45 12.52 -30.20
C GLY A 368 -20.33 13.87 -29.48
N GLY A 369 -19.24 14.03 -28.71
CA GLY A 369 -19.03 15.17 -27.79
C GLY A 369 -18.68 14.79 -26.34
N GLY A 370 -18.72 13.50 -25.98
CA GLY A 370 -18.36 13.02 -24.63
C GLY A 370 -19.50 13.03 -23.61
N ALA A 371 -20.73 13.26 -24.07
CA ALA A 371 -21.94 13.14 -23.25
C ALA A 371 -22.49 11.71 -23.36
N CYS A 372 -22.47 10.96 -22.25
CA CYS A 372 -23.47 9.93 -22.00
C CYS A 372 -24.63 10.57 -21.27
N GLY A 373 -25.86 10.05 -21.40
CA GLY A 373 -27.03 10.49 -20.65
C GLY A 373 -26.94 10.22 -19.14
N ALA A 374 -25.75 10.32 -18.55
CA ALA A 374 -25.51 10.05 -17.15
C ALA A 374 -26.10 11.16 -16.26
N ILE A 375 -26.98 10.77 -15.35
CA ILE A 375 -27.61 11.67 -14.38
C ILE A 375 -26.90 11.50 -13.04
N GLY A 376 -26.23 12.56 -12.58
CA GLY A 376 -25.56 12.56 -11.28
C GLY A 376 -26.55 12.57 -10.12
N ILE A 377 -26.45 11.55 -9.25
CA ILE A 377 -27.20 11.49 -7.99
C ILE A 377 -26.41 12.18 -6.88
N SER A 378 -25.13 11.82 -6.75
CA SER A 378 -24.24 12.41 -5.75
C SER A 378 -22.83 12.57 -6.32
N PRO A 379 -22.23 13.77 -6.27
CA PRO A 379 -22.86 15.05 -5.96
C PRO A 379 -23.82 15.49 -7.07
N PRO A 380 -25.00 16.07 -6.74
CA PRO A 380 -25.97 16.52 -7.76
C PRO A 380 -25.59 17.86 -8.43
N THR A 381 -24.70 18.66 -7.82
CA THR A 381 -24.43 20.05 -8.25
C THR A 381 -22.95 20.40 -8.42
N LEU A 382 -22.03 19.50 -8.05
CA LEU A 382 -20.58 19.73 -8.11
C LEU A 382 -19.95 18.80 -9.14
N GLY A 383 -19.38 19.34 -10.21
CA GLY A 383 -18.82 18.55 -11.30
C GLY A 383 -19.87 17.97 -12.24
N ALA A 384 -19.41 17.38 -13.34
CA ALA A 384 -20.26 16.77 -14.35
C ALA A 384 -19.88 15.29 -14.52
N TRP A 385 -20.91 14.44 -14.59
CA TRP A 385 -20.77 13.09 -15.12
C TRP A 385 -20.74 13.15 -16.64
N SER A 386 -19.87 12.34 -17.24
CA SER A 386 -19.60 12.32 -18.68
C SER A 386 -19.03 10.97 -19.09
N CYS A 387 -19.03 10.67 -20.38
CA CYS A 387 -18.40 9.47 -20.91
C CYS A 387 -17.34 9.90 -21.95
N PRO A 388 -16.11 10.22 -21.50
CA PRO A 388 -15.09 10.80 -22.35
C PRO A 388 -14.54 9.82 -23.40
N SER A 389 -14.68 8.53 -23.15
CA SER A 389 -14.45 7.44 -24.09
C SER A 389 -15.58 6.43 -24.01
N GLU A 390 -15.71 5.62 -25.04
CA GLU A 390 -16.52 4.39 -24.96
C GLU A 390 -16.06 3.58 -23.74
N ASN A 391 -17.02 2.95 -23.05
CA ASN A 391 -16.77 2.09 -21.89
C ASN A 391 -16.22 2.78 -20.64
N GLN A 392 -16.20 4.12 -20.59
CA GLN A 392 -15.80 4.87 -19.39
C GLN A 392 -16.88 5.86 -18.96
N LEU A 393 -17.33 5.74 -17.72
CA LEU A 393 -18.13 6.73 -17.01
C LEU A 393 -17.20 7.55 -16.10
N MET A 394 -17.23 8.87 -16.21
CA MET A 394 -16.32 9.77 -15.50
C MET A 394 -17.07 10.88 -14.79
N TRP A 395 -16.79 11.06 -13.50
CA TRP A 395 -17.08 12.28 -12.77
C TRP A 395 -15.83 13.17 -12.74
N LYS A 396 -15.98 14.45 -13.07
CA LYS A 396 -14.90 15.44 -12.97
C LYS A 396 -15.46 16.78 -12.48
N SER A 397 -14.69 17.47 -11.62
CA SER A 397 -15.02 18.81 -11.14
C SER A 397 -13.77 19.69 -11.11
N ASP A 398 -13.94 20.97 -11.45
CA ASP A 398 -12.89 21.99 -11.27
C ASP A 398 -12.77 22.41 -9.80
N ILE A 399 -13.82 22.18 -9.01
CA ILE A 399 -13.83 22.36 -7.55
C ILE A 399 -13.76 20.97 -6.91
N ALA A 400 -12.63 20.67 -6.26
CA ALA A 400 -12.41 19.37 -5.65
C ALA A 400 -13.47 19.07 -4.58
N LYS A 401 -13.98 17.83 -4.57
CA LYS A 401 -14.83 17.33 -3.49
C LYS A 401 -13.96 16.95 -2.31
N VAL A 402 -14.18 17.61 -1.18
CA VAL A 402 -13.46 17.32 0.07
C VAL A 402 -14.16 16.18 0.82
N ILE A 403 -13.40 15.14 1.13
CA ILE A 403 -13.78 14.04 2.03
C ILE A 403 -13.06 14.28 3.36
N PRO A 404 -13.80 14.46 4.48
CA PRO A 404 -13.19 14.74 5.78
C PRO A 404 -12.36 13.55 6.29
N PRO A 405 -11.54 13.76 7.33
CA PRO A 405 -10.76 12.69 7.94
C PRO A 405 -11.65 11.56 8.40
N PHE A 406 -11.23 10.32 8.16
CA PHE A 406 -11.97 9.12 8.56
C PHE A 406 -13.42 9.08 8.02
N GLY A 407 -13.67 9.80 6.92
CA GLY A 407 -14.98 9.95 6.29
C GLY A 407 -15.10 9.13 5.01
N VAL A 408 -16.32 9.10 4.47
CA VAL A 408 -16.62 8.51 3.17
C VAL A 408 -17.49 9.46 2.38
N TYR A 409 -17.36 9.43 1.06
CA TYR A 409 -18.27 10.11 0.16
C TYR A 409 -18.69 9.20 -1.00
N SER A 410 -19.98 9.18 -1.29
CA SER A 410 -20.58 8.39 -2.35
C SER A 410 -20.66 9.20 -3.65
N PHE A 411 -20.04 8.70 -4.71
CA PHE A 411 -20.17 9.20 -6.07
C PHE A 411 -21.11 8.29 -6.85
N LEU A 412 -22.33 8.75 -7.12
CA LEU A 412 -23.41 7.96 -7.72
C LEU A 412 -23.93 8.65 -8.99
N ALA A 413 -24.17 7.86 -10.03
CA ALA A 413 -24.85 8.28 -11.25
C ALA A 413 -25.70 7.16 -11.81
N LEU A 414 -26.81 7.56 -12.42
CA LEU A 414 -27.56 6.71 -13.35
C LEU A 414 -26.93 6.86 -14.71
N ALA A 415 -26.60 5.76 -15.38
CA ALA A 415 -26.02 5.77 -16.72
C ALA A 415 -26.86 4.93 -17.67
N GLU A 416 -27.13 5.46 -18.85
CA GLU A 416 -27.81 4.73 -19.92
C GLU A 416 -26.98 3.50 -20.34
N PRO A 417 -27.64 2.37 -20.64
CA PRO A 417 -26.97 1.19 -21.14
C PRO A 417 -26.24 1.39 -22.45
N GLY A 418 -25.26 0.52 -22.64
CA GLY A 418 -24.47 0.43 -23.83
C GLY A 418 -25.18 -0.14 -25.04
N LYS A 419 -24.43 -0.28 -26.14
CA LYS A 419 -24.74 -1.14 -27.30
C LYS A 419 -23.63 -2.15 -27.50
N LEU A 420 -23.98 -3.43 -27.50
CA LEU A 420 -23.06 -4.48 -27.91
C LEU A 420 -23.08 -4.61 -29.44
N GLY A 421 -21.96 -5.05 -30.03
CA GLY A 421 -21.89 -5.18 -31.49
C GLY A 421 -22.98 -6.11 -32.05
N ALA A 422 -23.56 -5.75 -33.20
CA ALA A 422 -24.67 -6.49 -33.82
C ALA A 422 -24.31 -7.98 -34.09
N GLY A 423 -25.24 -8.89 -33.76
CA GLY A 423 -25.12 -10.34 -34.00
C GLY A 423 -24.33 -11.12 -32.93
N THR A 424 -24.12 -10.55 -31.75
CA THR A 424 -23.28 -11.16 -30.69
C THR A 424 -24.11 -11.85 -29.59
N THR A 425 -23.46 -12.73 -28.83
CA THR A 425 -24.01 -13.36 -27.63
C THR A 425 -23.93 -12.42 -26.42
N ASP A 426 -24.69 -12.69 -25.38
CA ASP A 426 -24.62 -11.96 -24.10
C ASP A 426 -23.23 -12.01 -23.47
N LEU A 427 -22.91 -11.03 -22.64
CA LEU A 427 -21.68 -10.95 -21.85
C LEU A 427 -21.98 -11.32 -20.40
N GLU A 428 -21.76 -12.57 -20.04
CA GLU A 428 -21.98 -13.05 -18.66
C GLU A 428 -20.93 -12.52 -17.66
N ALA A 429 -19.78 -12.02 -18.16
CA ALA A 429 -18.71 -11.46 -17.34
C ALA A 429 -18.05 -10.25 -18.01
N ILE A 430 -18.38 -9.06 -17.51
CA ILE A 430 -17.65 -7.80 -17.76
C ILE A 430 -16.88 -7.39 -16.51
N ILE A 431 -15.68 -6.84 -16.68
CA ILE A 431 -14.86 -6.39 -15.55
C ILE A 431 -15.07 -4.90 -15.35
N ALA A 432 -15.51 -4.51 -14.16
CA ALA A 432 -15.61 -3.12 -13.75
C ALA A 432 -14.37 -2.71 -12.92
N HIS A 433 -13.84 -1.54 -13.26
CA HIS A 433 -12.67 -0.93 -12.62
C HIS A 433 -13.00 0.50 -12.20
N GLY A 434 -12.79 0.80 -10.91
CA GLY A 434 -12.88 2.16 -10.39
C GLY A 434 -11.51 2.77 -10.17
N SER A 435 -11.29 4.00 -10.64
CA SER A 435 -10.10 4.82 -10.33
C SER A 435 -10.54 6.18 -9.77
N VAL A 436 -9.82 6.66 -8.75
CA VAL A 436 -10.04 7.95 -8.09
C VAL A 436 -8.75 8.77 -8.08
N PHE A 437 -8.88 10.04 -8.45
CA PHE A 437 -7.79 11.01 -8.51
C PHE A 437 -7.93 11.97 -7.34
N THR A 438 -6.93 11.96 -6.48
CA THR A 438 -6.91 12.74 -5.23
C THR A 438 -5.70 13.66 -5.18
N ASN A 439 -5.66 14.56 -4.19
CA ASN A 439 -4.46 15.35 -3.87
C ASN A 439 -3.26 14.52 -3.42
N VAL A 440 -3.45 13.25 -3.02
CA VAL A 440 -2.38 12.35 -2.55
C VAL A 440 -1.97 11.31 -3.60
N GLY A 441 -2.63 11.27 -4.75
CA GLY A 441 -2.31 10.35 -5.85
C GLY A 441 -3.54 9.80 -6.58
N GLU A 442 -3.28 8.91 -7.53
CA GLU A 442 -4.29 8.10 -8.22
C GLU A 442 -4.36 6.71 -7.59
N PHE A 443 -5.58 6.24 -7.32
CA PHE A 443 -5.81 4.93 -6.74
C PHE A 443 -6.92 4.20 -7.47
N GLY A 444 -6.72 2.91 -7.71
CA GLY A 444 -7.70 2.05 -8.35
C GLY A 444 -8.06 0.81 -7.54
N LYS A 445 -9.26 0.28 -7.83
CA LYS A 445 -9.73 -1.04 -7.43
C LYS A 445 -10.34 -1.73 -8.65
N SER A 446 -9.96 -2.98 -8.90
CA SER A 446 -10.48 -3.83 -9.98
C SER A 446 -11.00 -5.14 -9.41
N GLY A 447 -11.58 -5.99 -10.26
CA GLY A 447 -12.03 -7.34 -9.88
C GLY A 447 -13.54 -7.47 -9.68
N TYR A 448 -14.31 -6.41 -9.92
CA TYR A 448 -15.77 -6.50 -9.91
C TYR A 448 -16.28 -7.08 -11.22
N GLY A 449 -16.94 -8.24 -11.17
CA GLY A 449 -17.62 -8.83 -12.32
C GLY A 449 -19.07 -8.36 -12.41
N SER A 450 -19.52 -7.92 -13.58
CA SER A 450 -20.94 -7.72 -13.91
C SER A 450 -21.33 -8.52 -15.14
N SER A 451 -22.58 -8.44 -15.58
CA SER A 451 -23.06 -9.00 -16.83
C SER A 451 -23.72 -7.91 -17.68
N MET A 452 -23.70 -8.09 -19.00
CA MET A 452 -24.38 -7.23 -19.95
C MET A 452 -25.12 -8.08 -20.98
N ARG A 453 -26.37 -7.73 -21.29
CA ARG A 453 -27.18 -8.47 -22.26
C ARG A 453 -27.19 -7.77 -23.60
N ASN A 454 -27.18 -8.53 -24.71
CA ASN A 454 -27.25 -7.99 -26.07
C ASN A 454 -28.70 -7.95 -26.59
N ALA A 455 -29.61 -7.53 -25.71
CA ALA A 455 -31.03 -7.35 -25.94
C ALA A 455 -31.60 -6.51 -24.78
N ASP A 456 -32.79 -5.96 -24.99
CA ASP A 456 -33.58 -5.32 -23.93
C ASP A 456 -33.80 -6.34 -22.78
N ASP A 457 -33.49 -5.92 -21.54
CA ASP A 457 -33.70 -6.69 -20.33
C ASP A 457 -33.73 -5.82 -19.08
N ALA A 458 -34.16 -6.42 -17.97
CA ALA A 458 -34.29 -5.75 -16.68
C ALA A 458 -32.94 -5.20 -16.23
N ILE A 459 -32.90 -3.93 -15.82
CA ILE A 459 -31.68 -3.32 -15.28
C ILE A 459 -31.75 -3.41 -13.77
N VAL A 460 -31.22 -4.52 -13.26
CA VAL A 460 -31.35 -4.81 -11.84
C VAL A 460 -30.26 -4.10 -11.06
N ASN A 461 -30.68 -3.33 -10.06
CA ASN A 461 -29.80 -2.70 -9.10
C ASN A 461 -30.22 -3.03 -7.67
N VAL A 462 -29.25 -2.99 -6.76
CA VAL A 462 -29.49 -2.99 -5.32
C VAL A 462 -28.83 -1.77 -4.70
N TYR A 463 -29.44 -1.19 -3.67
CA TYR A 463 -28.93 0.01 -2.99
C TYR A 463 -29.60 0.22 -1.63
N MET A 464 -29.11 1.20 -0.86
CA MET A 464 -29.78 1.72 0.31
C MET A 464 -30.60 2.95 -0.07
N SER A 465 -31.70 3.19 0.62
CA SER A 465 -32.53 4.38 0.41
C SER A 465 -33.01 4.99 1.72
N ASP A 466 -33.40 6.26 1.68
CA ASP A 466 -33.99 6.94 2.84
C ASP A 466 -35.45 6.55 3.08
N VAL A 467 -36.12 6.03 2.05
CA VAL A 467 -37.52 5.61 2.08
C VAL A 467 -37.64 4.25 1.41
N ALA A 468 -38.42 3.34 1.99
CA ALA A 468 -38.68 2.03 1.41
C ALA A 468 -39.37 2.13 0.04
N ASP A 469 -39.13 1.12 -0.82
CA ASP A 469 -39.81 0.88 -2.10
C ASP A 469 -39.71 2.05 -3.11
N THR A 470 -38.63 2.86 -3.03
CA THR A 470 -38.43 4.04 -3.90
C THR A 470 -37.50 3.77 -5.07
N LEU A 471 -37.82 4.35 -6.23
CA LEU A 471 -36.93 4.51 -7.39
C LEU A 471 -36.39 5.95 -7.52
N ASP A 472 -36.81 6.88 -6.65
CA ASP A 472 -36.41 8.29 -6.74
C ASP A 472 -34.89 8.43 -6.55
N PRO A 473 -34.14 8.89 -7.56
CA PRO A 473 -32.70 9.00 -7.49
C PRO A 473 -32.21 9.88 -6.33
N ASN A 474 -33.01 10.84 -5.87
CA ASN A 474 -32.66 11.74 -4.77
C ASN A 474 -32.72 11.07 -3.39
N LEU A 475 -33.38 9.92 -3.29
CA LEU A 475 -33.51 9.14 -2.06
C LEU A 475 -32.55 7.94 -2.01
N ILE A 476 -31.76 7.74 -3.08
CA ILE A 476 -30.77 6.68 -3.17
C ILE A 476 -29.50 7.08 -2.43
N ASN A 477 -29.08 6.21 -1.52
CA ASN A 477 -27.86 6.37 -0.74
C ASN A 477 -26.96 5.13 -0.84
N ALA A 478 -25.67 5.38 -0.64
CA ALA A 478 -24.63 4.36 -0.71
C ALA A 478 -23.75 4.35 0.54
N SER A 479 -24.01 5.25 1.47
CA SER A 479 -23.35 5.29 2.77
C SER A 479 -24.31 5.87 3.83
N MET A 480 -24.15 5.44 5.07
CA MET A 480 -24.84 6.02 6.23
C MET A 480 -23.78 6.51 7.21
N LEU A 481 -23.81 7.81 7.52
CA LEU A 481 -22.79 8.46 8.33
C LEU A 481 -23.32 8.83 9.71
N GLN A 482 -22.38 9.09 10.64
CA GLN A 482 -22.69 9.59 11.99
C GLN A 482 -23.65 8.68 12.77
N ILE A 483 -23.45 7.36 12.70
CA ILE A 483 -24.15 6.40 13.57
C ILE A 483 -23.47 6.43 14.94
N PHE A 484 -24.22 6.67 16.01
CA PHE A 484 -23.66 6.67 17.36
C PHE A 484 -23.48 5.24 17.91
N PRO A 485 -22.48 4.98 18.76
CA PRO A 485 -22.33 3.69 19.42
C PRO A 485 -23.60 3.27 20.16
N LEU A 486 -23.98 1.99 20.07
CA LEU A 486 -25.19 1.41 20.66
C LEU A 486 -26.52 1.98 20.14
N GLU A 487 -26.50 2.88 19.15
CA GLU A 487 -27.70 3.42 18.52
C GLU A 487 -28.39 2.34 17.67
N ILE A 488 -29.72 2.27 17.74
CA ILE A 488 -30.51 1.43 16.83
C ILE A 488 -30.82 2.25 15.58
N LYS A 489 -30.30 1.80 14.43
CA LYS A 489 -30.58 2.42 13.13
C LYS A 489 -31.48 1.53 12.29
N THR A 490 -32.35 2.16 11.52
CA THR A 490 -33.21 1.51 10.52
C THR A 490 -32.59 1.67 9.14
N PHE A 491 -32.60 0.57 8.38
CA PHE A 491 -32.06 0.50 7.02
C PHE A 491 -33.16 0.06 6.06
N HIS A 492 -33.29 0.78 4.94
CA HIS A 492 -34.12 0.38 3.81
C HIS A 492 -33.22 -0.10 2.68
N ILE A 493 -33.14 -1.42 2.51
CA ILE A 493 -32.32 -2.02 1.47
C ILE A 493 -33.21 -2.49 0.34
N THR A 494 -32.94 -1.99 -0.86
CA THR A 494 -33.85 -2.02 -2.00
C THR A 494 -33.24 -2.83 -3.12
N ILE A 495 -34.05 -3.70 -3.73
CA ILE A 495 -33.84 -4.24 -5.08
C ILE A 495 -34.81 -3.51 -6.02
N ALA A 496 -34.31 -3.13 -7.19
CA ALA A 496 -35.07 -2.32 -8.14
C ALA A 496 -34.82 -2.78 -9.56
N ASP A 497 -35.84 -2.61 -10.37
CA ASP A 497 -35.71 -2.59 -11.81
C ASP A 497 -35.69 -1.15 -12.34
N PHE A 498 -34.70 -0.84 -13.16
CA PHE A 498 -34.56 0.45 -13.84
C PHE A 498 -34.71 0.35 -15.37
N SER A 499 -35.24 -0.75 -15.90
CA SER A 499 -35.95 -0.69 -17.18
C SER A 499 -37.28 0.05 -17.00
N PHE A 500 -37.77 0.70 -18.06
CA PHE A 500 -39.05 1.44 -18.07
C PHE A 500 -39.93 1.04 -19.27
N ASN A 501 -39.82 -0.21 -19.71
CA ASN A 501 -40.41 -0.70 -20.95
C ASN A 501 -41.53 -1.74 -20.74
N GLY A 502 -41.85 -2.09 -19.49
CA GLY A 502 -43.00 -2.94 -19.09
C GLY A 502 -42.90 -4.42 -19.47
N ASN A 503 -41.90 -4.81 -20.25
CA ASN A 503 -41.72 -6.20 -20.71
C ASN A 503 -40.52 -6.85 -20.02
N ASP A 504 -39.52 -6.04 -19.71
CA ASP A 504 -38.33 -6.43 -19.00
C ASP A 504 -38.53 -6.21 -17.51
N ARG A 505 -38.50 -7.31 -16.77
CA ARG A 505 -38.79 -7.34 -15.34
C ARG A 505 -37.92 -8.32 -14.60
N VAL A 506 -37.64 -8.06 -13.32
CA VAL A 506 -37.06 -9.08 -12.43
C VAL A 506 -38.13 -10.11 -12.10
N SER A 507 -37.85 -11.39 -12.29
CA SER A 507 -38.85 -12.44 -12.01
C SER A 507 -39.04 -12.65 -10.51
N ALA A 508 -40.27 -12.98 -10.11
CA ALA A 508 -40.58 -13.58 -8.83
C ALA A 508 -39.66 -14.80 -8.58
N GLY A 509 -39.27 -15.02 -7.33
CA GLY A 509 -38.27 -16.01 -6.94
C GLY A 509 -36.83 -15.49 -6.94
N ALA A 510 -36.55 -14.29 -7.48
CA ALA A 510 -35.28 -13.62 -7.25
C ALA A 510 -35.11 -13.24 -5.77
N ARG A 511 -33.88 -13.30 -5.25
CA ARG A 511 -33.58 -13.10 -3.84
C ARG A 511 -32.74 -11.85 -3.64
N LEU A 512 -33.11 -11.06 -2.64
CA LEU A 512 -32.31 -9.97 -2.07
C LEU A 512 -31.54 -10.51 -0.87
N ILE A 513 -30.21 -10.39 -0.91
CA ILE A 513 -29.29 -10.90 0.10
C ILE A 513 -28.57 -9.71 0.74
N ILE A 514 -28.71 -9.57 2.06
CA ILE A 514 -28.17 -8.46 2.83
C ILE A 514 -27.23 -9.02 3.89
N ASN A 515 -25.95 -8.68 3.79
CA ASN A 515 -24.95 -9.07 4.77
C ASN A 515 -24.68 -7.91 5.74
N VAL A 516 -25.33 -7.96 6.89
CA VAL A 516 -25.13 -7.00 7.98
C VAL A 516 -23.74 -7.23 8.61
N PRO A 517 -22.91 -6.18 8.74
CA PRO A 517 -21.54 -6.31 9.22
C PRO A 517 -21.43 -6.91 10.62
N LYS A 518 -20.29 -7.53 10.93
CA LYS A 518 -19.99 -8.02 12.28
C LYS A 518 -20.09 -6.92 13.33
N ASN A 519 -20.49 -7.29 14.54
CA ASN A 519 -20.74 -6.42 15.71
C ASN A 519 -22.00 -5.57 15.66
N PHE A 520 -22.70 -5.47 14.52
CA PHE A 520 -24.08 -4.98 14.53
C PHE A 520 -24.97 -6.07 15.15
N THR A 521 -25.65 -5.72 16.23
CA THR A 521 -26.46 -6.66 17.04
C THR A 521 -27.94 -6.32 16.93
N ASP A 522 -28.80 -7.11 17.57
CA ASP A 522 -30.24 -6.86 17.62
C ASP A 522 -30.90 -6.62 16.25
N VAL A 523 -30.46 -7.38 15.23
CA VAL A 523 -31.00 -7.27 13.86
C VAL A 523 -32.46 -7.74 13.84
N THR A 524 -33.41 -6.84 13.59
CA THR A 524 -34.84 -7.13 13.56
C THR A 524 -35.48 -6.63 12.27
N ILE A 525 -36.16 -7.51 11.54
CA ILE A 525 -36.91 -7.16 10.33
C ILE A 525 -38.19 -6.41 10.75
N ILE A 526 -38.43 -5.26 10.12
CA ILE A 526 -39.58 -4.38 10.38
C ILE A 526 -40.66 -4.62 9.32
N SER A 527 -40.28 -4.61 8.04
CA SER A 527 -41.18 -4.88 6.91
C SER A 527 -40.41 -5.44 5.71
N ALA A 528 -41.09 -6.20 4.87
CA ALA A 528 -40.56 -6.72 3.61
C ALA A 528 -41.75 -7.00 2.67
N ASN A 529 -42.34 -5.94 2.12
CA ASN A 529 -43.52 -6.07 1.26
C ASN A 529 -43.14 -6.81 -0.03
N ASP A 530 -44.02 -7.69 -0.48
CA ASP A 530 -43.84 -8.49 -1.69
C ASP A 530 -42.61 -9.43 -1.67
N PHE A 531 -42.09 -9.73 -0.48
CA PHE A 531 -41.18 -10.83 -0.23
C PHE A 531 -41.90 -11.98 0.49
N ASP A 532 -41.46 -13.21 0.25
CA ASP A 532 -41.90 -14.38 1.00
C ASP A 532 -41.58 -14.21 2.49
N TRP A 533 -42.59 -14.45 3.34
CA TRP A 533 -42.47 -14.30 4.78
C TRP A 533 -42.47 -15.66 5.50
N PRO A 534 -41.61 -15.88 6.51
CA PRO A 534 -40.64 -14.94 7.09
C PRO A 534 -39.34 -14.82 6.27
N ILE A 535 -38.72 -13.64 6.30
CA ILE A 535 -37.38 -13.42 5.74
C ILE A 535 -36.37 -14.32 6.47
N GLU A 536 -35.54 -15.03 5.70
CA GLU A 536 -34.50 -15.91 6.23
C GLU A 536 -33.45 -15.05 6.95
N LYS A 537 -33.19 -15.33 8.22
CA LYS A 537 -32.16 -14.67 9.02
C LYS A 537 -31.16 -15.70 9.51
N LYS A 538 -29.89 -15.53 9.14
CA LYS A 538 -28.79 -16.41 9.57
C LYS A 538 -27.66 -15.59 10.17
N THR A 539 -27.32 -15.86 11.42
CA THR A 539 -26.14 -15.27 12.07
C THR A 539 -24.98 -16.27 12.01
N PHE A 540 -23.82 -15.80 11.57
CA PHE A 540 -22.62 -16.62 11.40
C PHE A 540 -21.72 -16.56 12.64
N ALA A 541 -20.75 -17.48 12.71
CA ALA A 541 -19.82 -17.58 13.84
C ALA A 541 -18.93 -16.33 13.99
N ASP A 542 -18.71 -15.58 12.90
CA ASP A 542 -17.97 -14.31 12.86
C ASP A 542 -18.78 -13.12 13.43
N GLY A 543 -20.04 -13.34 13.83
CA GLY A 543 -20.95 -12.34 14.36
C GLY A 543 -21.66 -11.48 13.29
N SER A 544 -21.43 -11.74 12.00
CA SER A 544 -22.22 -11.13 10.91
C SER A 544 -23.62 -11.77 10.83
N THR A 545 -24.58 -11.03 10.29
CA THR A 545 -25.94 -11.54 10.09
C THR A 545 -26.37 -11.34 8.64
N GLN A 546 -26.78 -12.42 7.98
CA GLN A 546 -27.34 -12.39 6.65
C GLN A 546 -28.86 -12.46 6.70
N LEU A 547 -29.50 -11.57 5.94
CA LEU A 547 -30.93 -11.57 5.67
C LEU A 547 -31.14 -11.97 4.21
N ILE A 548 -32.07 -12.88 3.95
CA ILE A 548 -32.42 -13.28 2.59
C ILE A 548 -33.94 -13.23 2.42
N GLY A 549 -34.40 -12.34 1.55
CA GLY A 549 -35.80 -12.28 1.12
C GLY A 549 -35.93 -12.75 -0.31
N THR A 550 -36.91 -13.61 -0.57
CA THR A 550 -37.27 -14.05 -1.93
C THR A 550 -38.47 -13.23 -2.40
N LEU A 551 -38.42 -12.66 -3.59
CA LEU A 551 -39.52 -11.89 -4.17
C LEU A 551 -40.70 -12.81 -4.48
N SER A 552 -41.89 -12.39 -4.04
CA SER A 552 -43.16 -13.09 -4.29
C SER A 552 -43.88 -12.62 -5.57
N ILE A 553 -43.44 -11.50 -6.14
CA ILE A 553 -43.95 -10.91 -7.38
C ILE A 553 -42.79 -10.56 -8.32
N ASP A 554 -43.11 -10.35 -9.59
CA ASP A 554 -42.17 -9.76 -10.54
C ASP A 554 -41.99 -8.25 -10.23
N LEU A 555 -40.77 -7.72 -10.41
CA LEU A 555 -40.50 -6.28 -10.35
C LEU A 555 -40.46 -5.72 -11.76
N ASP A 556 -41.52 -5.01 -12.14
CA ASP A 556 -41.68 -4.34 -13.43
C ASP A 556 -41.72 -2.83 -13.19
N ASP A 557 -40.64 -2.13 -13.55
CA ASP A 557 -40.45 -0.68 -13.31
C ASP A 557 -40.71 -0.25 -11.85
N ILE A 558 -40.43 -1.14 -10.88
CA ILE A 558 -40.67 -0.91 -9.45
C ILE A 558 -39.47 -1.31 -8.59
N ALA A 559 -39.46 -0.76 -7.38
CA ALA A 559 -38.52 -1.09 -6.32
C ALA A 559 -39.22 -1.78 -5.14
N ARG A 560 -38.52 -2.70 -4.48
CA ARG A 560 -38.94 -3.33 -3.22
C ARG A 560 -37.83 -3.41 -2.20
N SER A 561 -38.17 -3.13 -0.95
CA SER A 561 -37.21 -3.03 0.14
C SER A 561 -37.49 -4.03 1.26
N ILE A 562 -36.40 -4.58 1.80
CA ILE A 562 -36.41 -5.16 3.15
C ILE A 562 -35.99 -4.06 4.12
N THR A 563 -36.90 -3.70 5.01
CA THR A 563 -36.66 -2.76 6.09
C THR A 563 -36.34 -3.52 7.37
N PHE A 564 -35.18 -3.21 7.97
CA PHE A 564 -34.78 -3.80 9.24
C PHE A 564 -34.07 -2.77 10.10
N SER A 565 -34.05 -3.00 11.41
CA SER A 565 -33.20 -2.26 12.34
C SER A 565 -32.05 -3.11 12.83
N ALA A 566 -30.92 -2.48 13.12
CA ALA A 566 -29.79 -3.10 13.78
C ALA A 566 -29.16 -2.11 14.77
N LYS A 567 -28.64 -2.64 15.86
CA LYS A 567 -27.94 -1.88 16.89
C LYS A 567 -26.46 -1.77 16.55
N ALA A 568 -25.97 -0.55 16.50
CA ALA A 568 -24.58 -0.23 16.22
C ALA A 568 -23.64 -0.75 17.33
N PRO A 569 -22.41 -1.14 16.99
CA PRO A 569 -21.44 -1.63 17.94
C PRO A 569 -21.01 -0.57 18.95
N ASP A 570 -20.61 -1.01 20.15
CA ASP A 570 -19.96 -0.15 21.14
C ASP A 570 -18.49 0.04 20.77
N ILE A 571 -18.12 1.27 20.39
CA ILE A 571 -16.77 1.59 19.94
C ILE A 571 -16.30 2.91 20.55
N SER A 572 -15.01 3.00 20.84
CA SER A 572 -14.37 4.17 21.42
C SER A 572 -13.65 5.06 20.40
N THR A 573 -13.53 4.61 19.15
CA THR A 573 -12.90 5.34 18.04
C THR A 573 -13.78 5.22 16.80
N PRO A 574 -13.78 6.20 15.89
CA PRO A 574 -14.52 6.09 14.63
C PRO A 574 -14.13 4.83 13.86
N LYS A 575 -15.11 4.09 13.35
CA LYS A 575 -14.90 2.90 12.51
C LYS A 575 -15.85 2.89 11.34
N LEU A 576 -15.39 2.30 10.25
CA LEU A 576 -16.18 2.07 9.05
C LEU A 576 -16.47 0.58 8.91
N TYR A 577 -17.70 0.28 8.51
CA TYR A 577 -18.20 -1.06 8.28
C TYR A 577 -18.81 -1.14 6.88
N VAL A 578 -18.67 -2.27 6.20
CA VAL A 578 -19.20 -2.46 4.85
C VAL A 578 -20.34 -3.48 4.88
N MET A 579 -21.56 -3.01 4.63
CA MET A 579 -22.72 -3.85 4.41
C MET A 579 -22.77 -4.24 2.93
N HIS A 580 -22.67 -5.54 2.66
CA HIS A 580 -22.72 -6.06 1.29
C HIS A 580 -24.17 -6.43 0.96
N VAL A 581 -24.68 -5.85 -0.12
CA VAL A 581 -26.02 -6.14 -0.63
C VAL A 581 -25.88 -6.70 -2.03
N LEU A 582 -26.54 -7.83 -2.27
CA LEU A 582 -26.48 -8.60 -3.50
C LEU A 582 -27.90 -9.03 -3.87
N ALA A 583 -28.13 -9.31 -5.14
CA ALA A 583 -29.29 -10.08 -5.55
C ALA A 583 -28.88 -11.24 -6.45
N ASN A 584 -29.67 -12.32 -6.43
CA ASN A 584 -29.56 -13.42 -7.38
C ASN A 584 -30.95 -13.88 -7.83
N GLY A 585 -31.02 -14.62 -8.91
CA GLY A 585 -32.28 -14.98 -9.55
C GLY A 585 -32.23 -14.69 -11.04
N LYS A 586 -33.40 -14.47 -11.63
CA LYS A 586 -33.52 -14.31 -13.08
C LYS A 586 -34.39 -13.13 -13.47
N THR A 587 -34.10 -12.55 -14.63
CA THR A 587 -35.02 -11.68 -15.34
C THR A 587 -36.14 -12.51 -16.01
N ALA A 588 -37.23 -11.87 -16.43
CA ALA A 588 -38.33 -12.54 -17.14
C ALA A 588 -37.87 -13.26 -18.42
N ASN A 589 -36.75 -12.82 -18.97
CA ASN A 589 -36.10 -13.41 -20.14
C ASN A 589 -35.14 -14.57 -19.80
N ASN A 590 -35.17 -15.07 -18.56
CA ASN A 590 -34.36 -16.18 -18.05
C ASN A 590 -32.84 -15.88 -18.04
N PHE A 591 -32.46 -14.61 -17.93
CA PHE A 591 -31.07 -14.17 -17.75
C PHE A 591 -30.72 -14.05 -16.26
N ASP A 592 -29.51 -14.45 -15.86
CA ASP A 592 -29.11 -14.42 -14.46
C ASP A 592 -28.76 -13.00 -13.98
N ILE A 593 -29.25 -12.64 -12.78
CA ILE A 593 -28.99 -11.35 -12.15
C ILE A 593 -27.88 -11.47 -11.10
N GLY A 594 -27.10 -10.40 -10.93
CA GLY A 594 -25.99 -10.35 -9.97
C GLY A 594 -25.54 -8.94 -9.58
N PRO A 595 -26.46 -8.00 -9.29
CA PRO A 595 -26.10 -6.66 -8.89
C PRO A 595 -25.39 -6.68 -7.53
N LEU A 596 -24.57 -5.66 -7.28
CA LEU A 596 -23.82 -5.50 -6.03
C LEU A 596 -23.90 -4.05 -5.57
N ALA A 597 -24.12 -3.87 -4.27
CA ALA A 597 -23.87 -2.62 -3.57
C ALA A 597 -23.08 -2.86 -2.29
N GLU A 598 -21.94 -2.21 -2.20
CA GLU A 598 -21.12 -2.17 -0.99
C GLU A 598 -21.41 -0.86 -0.24
N ILE A 599 -22.32 -0.92 0.74
CA ILE A 599 -22.80 0.24 1.50
C ILE A 599 -21.88 0.48 2.69
N VAL A 600 -21.35 1.70 2.81
CA VAL A 600 -20.42 2.06 3.88
C VAL A 600 -21.16 2.68 5.06
N LEU A 601 -20.98 2.12 6.26
CA LEU A 601 -21.55 2.60 7.51
C LEU A 601 -20.45 3.21 8.37
N GLN A 602 -20.62 4.47 8.79
CA GLN A 602 -19.70 5.13 9.72
C GLN A 602 -20.30 5.19 11.12
N VAL A 603 -19.68 4.47 12.04
CA VAL A 603 -19.98 4.56 13.46
C VAL A 603 -18.95 5.50 14.10
N LYS A 604 -19.42 6.54 14.78
CA LYS A 604 -18.58 7.58 15.36
C LYS A 604 -19.06 7.91 16.78
N PRO A 605 -18.17 7.82 17.80
CA PRO A 605 -18.48 8.22 19.17
C PRO A 605 -18.85 9.70 19.31
#